data_AF-A0AAD6ZNK2-F1
#
_entry.id   AF-A0AAD6ZNK2-F1
#
_cell.length_a   1.000
_cell.length_b   1.000
_cell.length_c   1.000
_cell.angle_alpha   90.00
_cell.angle_beta   90.00
_cell.angle_gamma   90.00
#
_symmetry.space_group_name_H-M   'P 1'
#
loop_
_entity.id
_entity.type
_entity.pdbx_description
1 polymer ?
#
loop_
_entity_poly.entity_id
_entity_poly.type
_entity_poly.pdbx_seq_one_letter_code
_entity_poly.pdbx_strand_id
1 'polypeptide(L)'
;AAFVFVTQEESTVPLYRLSSAAATDNFYTISTTERDNALDPMTYIYPTQVCGSVAFYRLFHKTKLVNFYTISEAERLDFITNQGYTDIEIAGYVLP
;
A
#
# COMPACT_ATOMS: atom_id res chain seq x y z
N ALA A 1 -0.51 9.57 -9.94
CA ALA A 1 0.12 10.04 -8.69
C ALA A 1 -0.97 10.18 -7.65
N ALA A 2 -0.64 10.23 -6.36
CA ALA A 2 -1.57 10.46 -5.26
C ALA A 2 -0.88 11.25 -4.16
N PHE A 3 -1.68 11.84 -3.29
CA PHE A 3 -1.23 12.57 -2.11
C PHE A 3 -1.30 11.70 -0.86
N VAL A 4 -0.29 11.85 -0.02
CA VAL A 4 -0.19 11.26 1.32
C VAL A 4 0.12 12.37 2.31
N PHE A 5 -0.25 12.19 3.58
CA PHE A 5 0.00 13.18 4.61
C PHE A 5 1.37 12.93 5.24
N VAL A 6 2.10 14.01 5.50
CA VAL A 6 3.41 13.97 6.19
C VAL A 6 3.28 14.00 7.72
N THR A 7 2.12 14.45 8.20
CA THR A 7 1.71 14.50 9.61
C THR A 7 0.42 13.74 9.79
N GLN A 8 0.14 13.32 11.04
CA GLN A 8 -1.15 12.73 11.35
C GLN A 8 -2.25 13.79 11.23
N GLU A 9 -3.29 13.46 10.49
CA GLU A 9 -4.49 14.27 10.30
C GLU A 9 -5.71 13.52 10.83
N GLU A 10 -6.85 14.21 10.90
CA GLU A 10 -8.10 13.57 11.32
C GLU A 10 -8.43 12.37 10.43
N SER A 11 -8.76 11.24 11.08
CA SER A 11 -9.09 9.97 10.43
C SER A 11 -7.98 9.32 9.59
N THR A 12 -6.72 9.79 9.68
CA THR A 12 -5.60 9.09 9.05
C THR A 12 -4.87 8.18 10.03
N VAL A 13 -4.32 7.10 9.49
CA VAL A 13 -3.45 6.16 10.20
C VAL A 13 -2.06 6.17 9.59
N PRO A 14 -1.02 5.85 10.36
CA PRO A 14 0.32 5.84 9.83
C PRO A 14 0.53 4.68 8.84
N LEU A 15 1.24 4.95 7.76
CA LEU A 15 1.70 3.99 6.76
C LEU A 15 3.19 3.69 7.02
N TYR A 16 3.49 2.41 7.21
CA TYR A 16 4.83 1.94 7.54
C TYR A 16 5.47 1.28 6.33
N ARG A 17 6.76 1.54 6.11
CA ARG A 17 7.57 0.80 5.15
C ARG A 17 8.32 -0.30 5.88
N LEU A 18 8.07 -1.55 5.51
CA LEU A 18 8.74 -2.72 6.05
C LEU A 18 9.68 -3.32 5.02
N SER A 19 10.88 -3.69 5.47
CA SER A 19 11.84 -4.46 4.69
C SER A 19 11.78 -5.92 5.12
N SER A 20 11.61 -6.84 4.17
CA SER A 20 11.74 -8.26 4.45
C SER A 20 13.16 -8.72 4.11
N ALA A 21 13.82 -9.43 5.02
CA ALA A 21 15.12 -10.05 4.73
C ALA A 21 15.01 -11.21 3.72
N ALA A 22 13.81 -11.76 3.52
CA ALA A 22 13.54 -12.87 2.61
C ALA A 22 12.95 -12.43 1.26
N ALA A 23 12.40 -11.21 1.17
CA ALA A 23 11.91 -10.64 -0.09
C ALA A 23 12.95 -9.68 -0.66
N THR A 24 12.87 -9.44 -1.96
CA THR A 24 13.78 -8.53 -2.67
C THR A 24 13.32 -7.07 -2.58
N ASP A 25 12.14 -6.81 -1.98
CA ASP A 25 11.54 -5.48 -1.91
C ASP A 25 11.00 -5.09 -0.53
N ASN A 26 10.70 -3.79 -0.42
CA ASN A 26 9.99 -3.23 0.71
C ASN A 26 8.48 -3.21 0.42
N PHE A 27 7.66 -3.36 1.45
CA PHE A 27 6.21 -3.23 1.34
C PHE A 27 5.66 -2.19 2.33
N TYR A 28 4.46 -1.69 2.04
CA TYR A 28 3.78 -0.69 2.84
C TYR A 28 2.56 -1.31 3.53
N THR A 29 2.36 -0.97 4.80
CA THR A 29 1.22 -1.47 5.57
C THR A 29 0.73 -0.46 6.62
N ILE A 30 -0.58 -0.49 6.88
CA ILE A 30 -1.23 0.17 8.02
C ILE A 30 -1.49 -0.81 9.18
N SER A 31 -1.22 -2.11 8.98
CA SER A 31 -1.40 -3.15 10.00
C SER A 31 -0.37 -2.98 11.09
N THR A 32 -0.85 -2.75 12.32
CA THR A 32 0.01 -2.65 13.50
C THR A 32 0.69 -3.97 13.83
N THR A 33 0.09 -5.11 13.50
CA THR A 33 0.67 -6.45 13.70
C THR A 33 1.81 -6.73 12.71
N GLU A 34 1.68 -6.31 11.45
CA GLU A 34 2.76 -6.46 10.47
C GLU A 34 3.94 -5.51 10.79
N ARG A 35 3.63 -4.37 11.41
CA ARG A 35 4.58 -3.31 11.69
C ARG A 35 5.67 -3.66 12.68
N ASP A 36 5.54 -4.67 13.54
CA ASP A 36 6.32 -4.82 14.80
C ASP A 36 7.88 -4.74 14.72
N ASN A 37 8.48 -4.51 13.54
CA ASN A 37 9.88 -4.16 13.32
C ASN A 37 10.16 -2.79 12.62
N ALA A 38 9.17 -1.92 12.37
CA ALA A 38 9.37 -0.60 11.77
C ALA A 38 9.70 0.47 12.83
N LEU A 39 10.76 1.26 12.56
CA LEU A 39 11.29 2.27 13.48
C LEU A 39 10.39 3.52 13.61
N ASP A 40 9.80 4.00 12.51
CA ASP A 40 8.92 5.17 12.49
C ASP A 40 7.94 5.14 11.29
N PRO A 41 6.73 5.70 11.41
CA PRO A 41 5.83 5.87 10.27
C PRO A 41 6.42 6.85 9.26
N MET A 42 6.31 6.53 7.98
CA MET A 42 6.90 7.37 6.93
C MET A 42 5.89 8.42 6.44
N THR A 43 4.61 8.06 6.38
CA THR A 43 3.50 8.92 5.94
C THR A 43 2.19 8.48 6.63
N TYR A 44 1.07 9.15 6.32
CA TYR A 44 -0.26 8.79 6.81
C TYR A 44 -1.27 8.75 5.66
N ILE A 45 -2.22 7.81 5.74
CA ILE A 45 -3.29 7.59 4.76
C ILE A 45 -4.61 7.28 5.47
N TYR A 46 -5.73 7.28 4.76
CA TYR A 46 -7.02 6.89 5.34
C TYR A 46 -7.14 5.36 5.41
N PRO A 47 -7.54 4.77 6.55
CA PRO A 47 -7.74 3.32 6.66
C PRO A 47 -9.04 2.86 5.99
N THR A 48 -10.01 3.78 5.82
CA THR A 48 -11.32 3.53 5.21
C THR A 48 -11.62 4.60 4.18
N GLN A 49 -12.51 4.30 3.23
CA GLN A 49 -12.86 5.25 2.18
C GLN A 49 -13.52 6.52 2.74
N VAL A 50 -13.03 7.67 2.34
CA VAL A 50 -13.61 9.00 2.58
C VAL A 50 -14.00 9.68 1.27
N CYS A 51 -14.82 10.73 1.35
CA CYS A 51 -15.22 11.49 0.17
C CYS A 51 -14.00 12.00 -0.61
N GLY A 52 -13.95 11.72 -1.91
CA GLY A 52 -12.83 12.12 -2.79
C GLY A 52 -11.59 11.23 -2.72
N SER A 53 -11.53 10.25 -1.83
CA SER A 53 -10.43 9.27 -1.80
C SER A 53 -10.63 8.12 -2.77
N VAL A 54 -9.51 7.56 -3.22
CA VAL A 54 -9.43 6.36 -4.07
C VAL A 54 -8.67 5.26 -3.34
N ALA A 55 -8.95 4.01 -3.71
CA ALA A 55 -8.25 2.86 -3.15
C ALA A 55 -6.78 2.85 -3.57
N PHE A 56 -5.92 2.55 -2.61
CA PHE A 56 -4.50 2.30 -2.80
C PHE A 56 -4.28 0.79 -2.76
N TYR A 57 -4.13 0.18 -3.94
CA TYR A 57 -4.06 -1.26 -4.11
C TYR A 57 -2.66 -1.79 -3.84
N ARG A 58 -2.57 -2.99 -3.26
CA ARG A 58 -1.34 -3.77 -3.11
C ARG A 58 -1.45 -5.06 -3.89
N LEU A 59 -0.54 -5.23 -4.84
CA LEU A 59 -0.37 -6.46 -5.62
C LEU A 59 0.94 -7.14 -5.25
N PHE A 60 1.02 -8.46 -5.42
CA PHE A 60 2.24 -9.22 -5.16
C PHE A 60 2.54 -10.22 -6.26
N HIS A 61 3.81 -10.29 -6.68
CA HIS A 61 4.30 -11.28 -7.62
C HIS A 61 5.13 -12.35 -6.90
N LYS A 62 4.54 -13.54 -6.72
CA LYS A 62 5.12 -14.62 -5.91
C LYS A 62 6.51 -15.09 -6.34
N THR A 63 6.79 -15.21 -7.64
CA THR A 63 8.10 -15.70 -8.11
C THR A 63 9.22 -14.66 -7.96
N LYS A 64 8.90 -13.38 -8.18
CA LYS A 64 9.86 -12.28 -8.07
C LYS A 64 10.01 -11.79 -6.63
N LEU A 65 9.03 -12.12 -5.77
CA LEU A 65 8.92 -11.66 -4.39
C LEU A 65 8.89 -10.13 -4.30
N VAL A 66 8.11 -9.50 -5.19
CA VAL A 66 7.95 -8.04 -5.23
C VAL A 66 6.48 -7.63 -5.11
N ASN A 67 6.24 -6.52 -4.43
CA ASN A 67 5.00 -5.82 -4.27
C ASN A 67 4.90 -4.71 -5.33
N PHE A 68 3.68 -4.43 -5.75
CA PHE A 68 3.36 -3.32 -6.63
C PHE A 68 2.16 -2.56 -6.07
N TYR A 69 2.21 -1.23 -6.14
CA TYR A 69 1.19 -0.37 -5.58
C TYR A 69 0.67 0.60 -6.61
N THR A 70 -0.66 0.74 -6.68
CA THR A 70 -1.30 1.67 -7.61
C THR A 70 -2.65 2.15 -7.11
N ILE A 71 -3.08 3.31 -7.59
CA ILE A 71 -4.45 3.81 -7.47
C ILE A 71 -5.25 3.62 -8.76
N SER A 72 -4.59 3.16 -9.83
CA SER A 72 -5.20 2.98 -11.14
C SER A 72 -5.84 1.60 -11.24
N GLU A 73 -7.16 1.56 -11.35
CA GLU A 73 -7.91 0.30 -11.55
C GLU A 73 -7.47 -0.41 -12.83
N ALA A 74 -7.22 0.33 -13.91
CA ALA A 74 -6.78 -0.24 -15.18
C ALA A 74 -5.39 -0.88 -15.07
N GLU A 75 -4.46 -0.25 -14.35
CA GLU A 75 -3.13 -0.79 -14.11
C GLU A 75 -3.20 -2.02 -13.20
N ARG A 76 -4.02 -1.96 -12.15
CA ARG A 76 -4.30 -3.11 -11.29
C ARG A 76 -4.75 -4.32 -12.10
N LEU A 77 -5.73 -4.14 -12.99
CA LEU A 77 -6.27 -5.21 -13.82
C LEU A 77 -5.25 -5.76 -14.83
N ASP A 78 -4.41 -4.92 -15.43
CA ASP A 78 -3.35 -5.36 -16.34
C ASP A 78 -2.31 -6.22 -15.61
N PHE A 79 -1.86 -5.79 -14.42
CA PHE A 79 -0.88 -6.54 -13.64
C PHE A 79 -1.40 -7.92 -13.22
N ILE A 80 -2.67 -8.01 -12.84
CA ILE A 80 -3.32 -9.27 -12.47
C ILE A 80 -3.47 -10.18 -13.70
N THR A 81 -3.98 -9.64 -14.80
CA THR A 81 -4.37 -10.44 -15.97
C THR A 81 -3.16 -10.87 -16.81
N ASN A 82 -2.19 -9.97 -16.99
CA ASN A 82 -1.14 -10.12 -17.98
C ASN A 82 0.26 -10.30 -17.38
N GLN A 83 0.47 -9.87 -16.13
CA GLN A 83 1.81 -9.82 -15.53
C GLN A 83 2.03 -10.78 -14.37
N GLY A 84 1.04 -11.60 -14.04
CA GLY A 84 1.16 -12.67 -13.04
C GLY A 84 1.18 -12.18 -11.59
N TYR A 85 0.65 -10.97 -11.34
CA TYR A 85 0.46 -10.49 -9.98
C TYR A 85 -0.83 -11.03 -9.38
N THR A 86 -0.83 -11.21 -8.06
CA THR A 86 -2.04 -11.49 -7.28
C THR A 86 -2.46 -10.22 -6.56
N ASP A 87 -3.75 -9.93 -6.57
CA ASP A 87 -4.31 -8.88 -5.73
C ASP A 87 -4.36 -9.34 -4.28
N ILE A 88 -3.73 -8.57 -3.40
CA ILE A 88 -3.59 -8.92 -1.99
C ILE A 88 -4.68 -8.23 -1.20
N GLU A 89 -4.73 -6.91 -1.29
CA GLU A 89 -5.63 -6.08 -0.48
C GLU A 89 -5.68 -4.63 -0.98
N ILE A 90 -6.63 -3.88 -0.41
CA ILE A 90 -6.58 -2.43 -0.38
C ILE A 90 -5.71 -2.04 0.81
N ALA A 91 -4.50 -1.53 0.54
CA ALA A 91 -3.55 -1.11 1.58
C ALA A 91 -4.02 0.16 2.33
N GLY A 92 -4.96 0.90 1.74
CA GLY A 92 -5.67 2.02 2.35
C GLY A 92 -6.28 2.92 1.28
N TYR A 93 -6.56 4.18 1.65
CA TYR A 93 -7.19 5.15 0.77
C TYR A 93 -6.41 6.47 0.77
N VAL A 94 -6.25 7.04 -0.43
CA VAL A 94 -5.45 8.25 -0.67
C VAL A 94 -6.22 9.24 -1.54
N LEU A 95 -5.82 10.51 -1.52
CA LEU A 95 -6.39 11.50 -2.43
C LEU A 95 -5.64 11.43 -3.78
N PRO A 96 -6.33 11.41 -4.92
CA PRO A 96 -5.71 11.34 -6.25
C PRO A 96 -4.96 12.61 -6.63
#